data_AF-A0A1S9N3X8-F1
#
_entry.id   AF-A0A1S9N3X8-F1
#
_cell.length_a   1.000
_cell.length_b   1.000
_cell.length_c   1.000
_cell.angle_alpha   90.00
_cell.angle_beta   90.00
_cell.angle_gamma   90.00
#
_symmetry.space_group_name_H-M   'P 1'
#
loop_
_entity.id
_entity.type
_entity.pdbx_description
1 polymer ?
#
loop_
_entity_poly.entity_id
_entity_poly.type
_entity_poly.pdbx_seq_one_letter_code
_entity_poly.pdbx_strand_id
1 'polypeptide(L)'
;MGFFKKDDIQEKEVQVTNETKIENLGIDKRISKKKNLSLFDVDTIQYVIKNFPSMSIEIQSGLSNLASILENTIDHIEDKSSEIIKKDRDFKLSKAHRDTSIAIYSVVENINEYVKWMQDEYEKNIQSDKESICKVSKDLIEIKKEASIDKEKQELKNFLINEEAIEIYKDFSLKEPKAIKLDSNVIEVENWDDLLVKTAEVLTKQYKKNKNSNKSMKQIKPVEKKSPQNSFRDTVIDMLTEYKINFDEFKVIVK
;
A
#
# COMPACT_ATOMS: atom_id res chain seq x y z
N MET A 1 5.16 58.84 -35.08
CA MET A 1 5.91 57.68 -35.63
C MET A 1 7.21 57.58 -34.86
N GLY A 2 7.36 56.54 -34.02
CA GLY A 2 8.54 56.26 -33.21
C GLY A 2 9.72 55.78 -34.07
N PHE A 3 10.94 56.24 -33.80
CA PHE A 3 11.89 55.82 -32.75
C PHE A 3 12.99 54.90 -33.34
N PHE A 4 14.21 55.27 -32.97
CA PHE A 4 15.54 54.93 -33.46
C PHE A 4 15.86 53.45 -33.66
N LYS A 5 16.72 53.19 -34.67
CA LYS A 5 17.44 51.94 -34.87
C LYS A 5 18.95 52.18 -34.80
N LYS A 6 19.61 51.23 -34.14
CA LYS A 6 21.05 50.86 -34.13
C LYS A 6 21.98 51.76 -33.31
N ASP A 7 22.65 51.14 -32.34
CA ASP A 7 24.10 50.94 -32.43
C ASP A 7 24.58 49.79 -31.53
N ASP A 8 25.69 49.20 -31.95
CA ASP A 8 26.32 47.96 -31.50
C ASP A 8 27.09 48.06 -30.16
N ILE A 9 27.05 46.93 -29.44
CA ILE A 9 28.02 46.26 -28.56
C ILE A 9 29.28 47.05 -28.13
N GLN A 10 29.57 47.06 -26.82
CA GLN A 10 30.93 46.81 -26.29
C GLN A 10 30.95 46.33 -24.83
N GLU A 11 31.72 45.26 -24.62
CA GLU A 11 32.02 44.56 -23.36
C GLU A 11 32.78 45.42 -22.35
N LYS A 12 32.61 45.11 -21.05
CA LYS A 12 33.62 45.35 -20.02
C LYS A 12 33.51 44.31 -18.90
N GLU A 13 34.54 43.49 -18.78
CA GLU A 13 34.82 42.56 -17.68
C GLU A 13 34.99 43.29 -16.33
N VAL A 14 34.62 42.64 -15.21
CA VAL A 14 35.42 42.60 -13.96
C VAL A 14 35.15 41.26 -13.23
N GLN A 15 36.25 40.61 -12.81
CA GLN A 15 36.37 39.31 -12.12
C GLN A 15 36.17 39.38 -10.57
N VAL A 16 36.33 38.21 -9.91
CA VAL A 16 36.77 37.96 -8.49
C VAL A 16 35.60 37.69 -7.50
N THR A 17 35.47 36.61 -6.70
CA THR A 17 36.28 35.41 -6.36
C THR A 17 35.49 34.42 -5.48
N ASN A 18 35.99 33.18 -5.45
CA ASN A 18 36.04 32.20 -4.34
C ASN A 18 34.74 31.58 -3.78
N GLU A 19 34.62 30.26 -3.93
CA GLU A 19 34.40 29.37 -2.79
C GLU A 19 34.95 27.95 -3.04
N THR A 20 35.99 27.66 -2.26
CA THR A 20 36.45 26.40 -1.65
C THR A 20 36.04 25.06 -2.28
N LYS A 21 37.04 24.41 -2.87
CA LYS A 21 37.12 22.98 -3.18
C LYS A 21 36.96 22.15 -1.90
N ILE A 22 35.90 21.34 -1.81
CA ILE A 22 35.85 20.18 -0.92
C ILE A 22 35.91 18.93 -1.78
N GLU A 23 36.77 18.02 -1.32
CA GLU A 23 37.30 16.87 -2.01
C GLU A 23 36.26 15.79 -2.29
N ASN A 24 36.40 15.16 -3.46
CA ASN A 24 35.77 13.89 -3.79
C ASN A 24 36.29 12.80 -2.84
N LEU A 25 35.39 12.16 -2.11
CA LEU A 25 35.59 10.80 -1.62
C LEU A 25 34.33 9.99 -1.86
N GLY A 26 34.53 8.88 -2.58
CA GLY A 26 33.51 8.13 -3.30
C GLY A 26 32.35 7.68 -2.43
N ILE A 27 31.15 8.01 -2.90
CA ILE A 27 29.93 7.27 -2.54
C ILE A 27 29.41 6.63 -3.81
N ASP A 28 29.41 5.31 -3.71
CA ASP A 28 29.05 4.29 -4.67
C ASP A 28 28.05 4.65 -5.78
N LYS A 29 28.39 4.07 -6.94
CA LYS A 29 27.59 3.82 -8.16
C LYS A 29 26.18 3.21 -7.97
N ARG A 30 25.59 3.22 -6.76
CA ARG A 30 24.23 2.71 -6.47
C ARG A 30 23.13 3.79 -6.48
N ILE A 31 23.49 5.07 -6.56
CA ILE A 31 22.53 6.19 -6.62
C ILE A 31 21.92 6.35 -8.04
N SER A 32 22.48 5.67 -9.05
CA SER A 32 22.15 5.89 -10.47
C SER A 32 20.80 5.33 -10.94
N LYS A 33 19.98 4.73 -10.06
CA LYS A 33 18.54 4.46 -10.33
C LYS A 33 17.58 5.32 -9.50
N LYS A 34 18.06 6.19 -8.61
CA LYS A 34 17.22 7.08 -7.76
C LYS A 34 16.78 8.37 -8.46
N LYS A 35 17.10 8.56 -9.74
CA LYS A 35 16.84 9.82 -10.44
C LYS A 35 15.45 9.79 -11.07
N ASN A 36 14.52 10.53 -10.45
CA ASN A 36 13.26 11.10 -11.00
C ASN A 36 11.92 10.64 -10.40
N LEU A 37 11.88 9.96 -9.25
CA LEU A 37 10.60 9.72 -8.53
C LEU A 37 10.22 10.81 -7.52
N SER A 38 10.91 11.97 -7.54
CA SER A 38 10.90 12.91 -6.40
C SER A 38 9.62 13.76 -6.36
N LEU A 39 8.53 13.17 -5.89
CA LEU A 39 7.40 13.90 -5.30
C LEU A 39 7.85 14.62 -4.02
N PHE A 40 8.73 13.96 -3.26
CA PHE A 40 9.36 14.50 -2.05
C PHE A 40 10.85 14.18 -2.04
N ASP A 41 11.57 14.88 -1.17
CA ASP A 41 12.96 14.57 -0.84
C ASP A 41 13.05 13.19 -0.15
N VAL A 42 14.07 12.42 -0.54
CA VAL A 42 14.22 11.02 -0.09
C VAL A 42 14.53 10.94 1.39
N ASP A 43 15.42 11.80 1.88
CA ASP A 43 15.87 11.78 3.28
C ASP A 43 14.73 12.21 4.21
N THR A 44 13.94 13.20 3.77
CA THR A 44 12.72 13.65 4.46
C THR A 44 11.73 12.50 4.64
N ILE A 45 11.49 11.72 3.59
CA ILE A 45 10.49 10.64 3.64
C ILE A 45 11.00 9.43 4.40
N GLN A 46 12.28 9.10 4.27
CA GLN A 46 12.90 8.09 5.13
C GLN A 46 12.81 8.48 6.62
N TYR A 47 12.98 9.77 6.94
CA TYR A 47 12.77 10.27 8.30
C TYR A 47 11.32 10.11 8.77
N VAL A 48 10.33 10.43 7.92
CA VAL A 48 8.90 10.25 8.24
C VAL A 48 8.56 8.77 8.42
N ILE A 49 9.04 7.89 7.55
CA ILE A 49 8.84 6.44 7.64
C ILE A 49 9.37 5.91 8.98
N LYS A 50 10.56 6.35 9.38
CA LYS A 50 11.21 5.88 10.61
C LYS A 50 10.56 6.42 11.89
N ASN A 51 10.26 7.71 11.92
CA ASN A 51 9.83 8.38 13.17
C ASN A 51 8.31 8.53 13.30
N PHE A 52 7.58 8.55 12.17
CA PHE A 52 6.14 8.75 12.10
C PHE A 52 5.47 7.72 11.18
N PRO A 53 5.58 6.41 11.50
CA PRO A 53 5.14 5.33 10.61
C PRO A 53 3.64 5.41 10.25
N SER A 54 2.78 5.86 11.17
CA SER A 54 1.35 6.07 10.88
C SER A 54 1.13 7.16 9.83
N MET A 55 1.89 8.25 9.91
CA MET A 55 1.80 9.35 8.95
C MET A 55 2.37 8.94 7.59
N SER A 56 3.42 8.10 7.55
CA SER A 56 3.90 7.54 6.27
C SER A 56 2.84 6.68 5.57
N ILE A 57 2.00 5.98 6.34
CA ILE A 57 0.88 5.17 5.83
C ILE A 57 -0.22 6.09 5.27
N GLU A 58 -0.56 7.16 5.98
CA GLU A 58 -1.54 8.15 5.50
C GLU A 58 -1.09 8.85 4.21
N ILE A 59 0.20 9.20 4.11
CA ILE A 59 0.79 9.79 2.89
C ILE A 59 0.66 8.82 1.71
N GLN A 60 1.00 7.53 1.91
CA GLN A 60 0.86 6.51 0.88
C GLN A 60 -0.59 6.37 0.42
N SER A 61 -1.54 6.29 1.36
CA SER A 61 -2.97 6.19 1.04
C SER A 61 -3.48 7.43 0.28
N GLY A 62 -3.05 8.63 0.68
CA GLY A 62 -3.41 9.86 -0.02
C GLY A 62 -2.90 9.90 -1.46
N LEU A 63 -1.67 9.44 -1.69
CA LEU A 63 -1.09 9.33 -3.02
C LEU A 63 -1.80 8.27 -3.88
N SER A 64 -2.14 7.10 -3.32
CA SER A 64 -2.93 6.09 -4.03
C SER A 64 -4.32 6.60 -4.40
N ASN A 65 -4.97 7.37 -3.52
CA ASN A 65 -6.25 8.00 -3.82
C ASN A 65 -6.12 9.03 -4.96
N LEU A 66 -5.05 9.83 -4.95
CA LEU A 66 -4.78 10.77 -6.03
C LEU A 66 -4.57 10.04 -7.37
N ALA A 67 -3.82 8.94 -7.38
CA ALA A 67 -3.63 8.11 -8.57
C ALA A 67 -4.97 7.62 -9.13
N SER A 68 -5.87 7.10 -8.28
CA SER A 68 -7.21 6.65 -8.69
C SER A 68 -8.07 7.79 -9.27
N ILE A 69 -8.02 8.99 -8.68
CA ILE A 69 -8.73 10.16 -9.21
C ILE A 69 -8.20 10.54 -10.60
N LEU A 70 -6.88 10.46 -10.80
CA LEU A 70 -6.26 10.74 -12.09
C LEU A 70 -6.61 9.69 -13.15
N GLU A 71 -6.69 8.40 -12.78
CA GLU A 71 -7.20 7.34 -13.66
C GLU A 71 -8.63 7.60 -14.12
N ASN A 72 -9.54 7.92 -13.19
CA ASN A 72 -10.91 8.30 -13.54
C ASN A 72 -10.96 9.56 -14.43
N THR A 73 -10.00 10.48 -14.23
CA THR A 73 -9.88 11.68 -15.07
C THR A 73 -9.45 11.32 -16.50
N ILE A 74 -8.54 10.35 -16.66
CA ILE A 74 -8.15 9.82 -17.96
C ILE A 74 -9.36 9.26 -18.70
N ASP A 75 -10.16 8.42 -18.04
CA ASP A 75 -11.37 7.83 -18.62
C ASP A 75 -12.33 8.92 -19.12
N HIS A 76 -12.59 9.94 -18.30
CA HIS A 76 -13.42 11.07 -18.68
C HIS A 76 -12.88 11.87 -19.89
N ILE A 77 -11.56 12.06 -19.97
CA ILE A 77 -10.94 12.75 -21.11
C ILE A 77 -11.03 11.89 -22.38
N GLU A 78 -10.86 10.57 -22.27
CA GLU A 78 -10.97 9.63 -23.40
C GLU A 78 -12.39 9.53 -23.95
N ASP A 79 -13.39 9.50 -23.07
CA ASP A 79 -14.80 9.56 -23.44
C ASP A 79 -15.10 10.85 -24.20
N LYS A 80 -14.66 12.00 -23.67
CA LYS A 80 -14.86 13.30 -24.31
C LYS A 80 -14.11 13.40 -25.65
N SER A 81 -12.91 12.85 -25.74
CA SER A 81 -12.15 12.75 -26.99
C SER A 81 -12.92 11.95 -28.04
N SER A 82 -13.55 10.84 -27.64
CA SER A 82 -14.36 10.00 -28.51
C SER A 82 -15.66 10.68 -28.94
N GLU A 83 -16.30 11.44 -28.04
CA GLU A 83 -17.49 12.23 -28.37
C GLU A 83 -17.21 13.32 -29.40
N ILE A 84 -16.10 14.04 -29.30
CA ILE A 84 -15.72 15.11 -30.23
C ILE A 84 -15.54 14.56 -31.65
N ILE A 85 -14.94 13.37 -31.81
CA ILE A 85 -14.85 12.72 -33.13
C ILE A 85 -16.25 12.41 -33.67
N LYS A 86 -17.16 11.90 -32.82
CA LYS A 86 -18.50 11.47 -33.23
C LYS A 86 -19.41 12.65 -33.61
N LYS A 87 -19.37 13.75 -32.84
CA LYS A 87 -20.27 14.90 -32.99
C LYS A 87 -19.70 15.96 -33.94
N ASP A 88 -18.48 16.40 -33.68
CA ASP A 88 -17.91 17.60 -34.30
C ASP A 88 -16.88 17.27 -35.38
N ARG A 89 -16.44 16.01 -35.45
CA ARG A 89 -15.35 15.52 -36.31
C ARG A 89 -14.05 16.32 -36.17
N ASP A 90 -13.81 16.89 -34.99
CA ASP A 90 -12.58 17.63 -34.69
C ASP A 90 -11.48 16.69 -34.21
N PHE A 91 -10.72 16.17 -35.17
CA PHE A 91 -9.58 15.28 -34.91
C PHE A 91 -8.41 15.98 -34.21
N LYS A 92 -8.27 17.31 -34.36
CA LYS A 92 -7.17 18.05 -33.75
C LYS A 92 -7.41 18.18 -32.25
N LEU A 93 -8.62 18.55 -31.86
CA LEU A 93 -9.01 18.64 -30.45
C LEU A 93 -9.04 17.26 -29.78
N SER A 94 -9.57 16.24 -30.47
CA SER A 94 -9.53 14.86 -29.96
C SER A 94 -8.10 14.37 -29.71
N LYS A 95 -7.16 14.67 -30.63
CA LYS A 95 -5.75 14.33 -30.45
C LYS A 95 -5.16 15.04 -29.24
N ALA A 96 -5.42 16.34 -29.06
CA ALA A 96 -4.95 17.07 -27.89
C ALA A 96 -5.44 16.47 -26.56
N HIS A 97 -6.69 16.00 -26.50
CA HIS A 97 -7.22 15.29 -25.34
C HIS A 97 -6.50 13.96 -25.10
N ARG A 98 -6.28 13.14 -26.13
CA ARG A 98 -5.50 11.90 -26.01
C ARG A 98 -4.07 12.13 -25.54
N ASP A 99 -3.39 13.12 -26.12
CA ASP A 99 -2.02 13.48 -25.72
C ASP A 99 -1.99 13.91 -24.24
N THR A 100 -3.04 14.59 -23.77
CA THR A 100 -3.20 14.97 -22.36
C THR A 100 -3.46 13.75 -21.47
N SER A 101 -4.32 12.81 -21.86
CA SER A 101 -4.55 11.56 -21.14
C SER A 101 -3.24 10.77 -20.95
N ILE A 102 -2.42 10.69 -21.99
CA ILE A 102 -1.11 10.03 -21.93
C ILE A 102 -0.18 10.72 -20.93
N ALA A 103 -0.15 12.06 -20.94
CA ALA A 103 0.66 12.82 -19.99
C ALA A 103 0.21 12.59 -18.54
N ILE A 104 -1.11 12.53 -18.29
CA ILE A 104 -1.67 12.23 -16.96
C ILE A 104 -1.33 10.78 -16.55
N TYR A 105 -1.39 9.82 -17.48
CA TYR A 105 -1.01 8.44 -17.22
C TYR A 105 0.44 8.31 -16.73
N SER A 106 1.37 9.05 -17.34
CA SER A 106 2.77 9.09 -16.86
C SER A 106 2.89 9.62 -15.43
N VAL A 107 2.01 10.54 -15.00
CA VAL A 107 1.97 11.03 -13.61
C VAL A 107 1.45 9.94 -12.67
N VAL A 108 0.39 9.21 -13.06
CA VAL A 108 -0.16 8.07 -12.30
C VAL A 108 0.91 7.00 -12.09
N GLU A 109 1.64 6.64 -13.15
CA GLU A 109 2.73 5.66 -13.08
C GLU A 109 3.82 6.10 -12.09
N ASN A 110 4.27 7.35 -12.16
CA ASN A 110 5.25 7.90 -11.23
C ASN A 110 4.76 7.88 -9.77
N ILE A 111 3.49 8.21 -9.52
CA ILE A 111 2.90 8.15 -8.17
C ILE A 111 2.89 6.71 -7.65
N ASN A 112 2.45 5.76 -8.48
CA ASN A 112 2.38 4.35 -8.10
C ASN A 112 3.77 3.75 -7.82
N GLU A 113 4.77 4.07 -8.65
CA GLU A 113 6.16 3.67 -8.40
C GLU A 113 6.71 4.27 -7.11
N TYR A 114 6.37 5.53 -6.82
CA TYR A 114 6.79 6.20 -5.59
C TYR A 114 6.14 5.60 -4.33
N VAL A 115 4.84 5.31 -4.37
CA VAL A 115 4.13 4.64 -3.27
C VAL A 115 4.74 3.27 -3.01
N LYS A 116 5.01 2.49 -4.07
CA LYS A 116 5.68 1.19 -3.95
C LYS A 116 7.06 1.32 -3.31
N TRP A 117 7.85 2.30 -3.72
CA TRP A 117 9.14 2.58 -3.10
C TRP A 117 9.01 2.92 -1.60
N MET A 118 8.04 3.75 -1.22
CA MET A 118 7.79 4.07 0.20
C MET A 118 7.44 2.83 1.00
N GLN A 119 6.62 1.94 0.44
CA GLN A 119 6.24 0.68 1.07
C GLN A 119 7.46 -0.25 1.26
N ASP A 120 8.30 -0.39 0.24
CA ASP A 120 9.53 -1.18 0.33
C ASP A 120 10.48 -0.65 1.41
N GLU A 121 10.62 0.67 1.54
CA GLU A 121 11.44 1.30 2.58
C GLU A 121 10.83 1.14 3.98
N TYR A 122 9.51 1.19 4.09
CA TYR A 122 8.79 0.92 5.33
C TYR A 122 9.04 -0.51 5.84
N GLU A 123 8.93 -1.50 4.96
CA GLU A 123 9.15 -2.92 5.30
C GLU A 123 10.59 -3.21 5.73
N LYS A 124 11.57 -2.60 5.05
CA LYS A 124 12.99 -2.71 5.42
C LYS A 124 13.26 -2.19 6.83
N ASN A 125 12.67 -1.05 7.21
CA ASN A 125 12.83 -0.48 8.55
C ASN A 125 12.22 -1.40 9.63
N ILE A 126 11.07 -2.03 9.36
CA ILE A 126 10.46 -2.98 10.29
C ILE A 126 11.30 -4.25 10.46
N GLN A 127 11.93 -4.74 9.39
CA GLN A 127 12.79 -5.93 9.47
C GLN A 127 14.10 -5.66 10.22
N SER A 128 14.69 -4.46 10.11
CA SER A 128 15.87 -4.09 10.92
C SER A 128 15.58 -4.00 12.42
N ASP A 129 14.37 -3.60 12.80
CA ASP A 129 13.96 -3.53 14.20
C ASP A 129 13.65 -4.92 14.80
N LYS A 130 13.33 -5.92 13.96
CA LYS A 130 13.18 -7.31 14.40
C LYS A 130 14.52 -8.02 14.62
N GLU A 131 15.57 -7.69 13.85
CA GLU A 131 16.91 -8.26 14.07
C GLU A 131 17.58 -7.76 15.35
N SER A 132 17.21 -6.59 15.85
CA SER A 132 17.69 -6.07 17.14
C SER A 132 16.95 -6.68 18.34
N ILE A 133 15.75 -7.27 18.15
CA ILE A 133 14.98 -7.97 19.19
C ILE A 133 15.26 -9.49 19.20
N CYS A 134 15.74 -10.07 18.10
CA CYS A 134 15.97 -11.52 17.97
C CYS A 134 17.32 -12.05 18.53
N LYS A 135 18.10 -11.23 19.25
CA LYS A 135 19.29 -11.73 19.98
C LYS A 135 19.01 -12.33 21.36
N VAL A 136 17.75 -12.32 21.82
CA VAL A 136 17.37 -12.87 23.14
C VAL A 136 16.57 -14.19 23.03
N SER A 137 16.17 -14.61 21.82
CA SER A 137 15.25 -15.75 21.65
C SER A 137 15.81 -16.87 20.75
N LYS A 138 17.13 -17.05 20.70
CA LYS A 138 17.78 -18.13 19.93
C LYS A 138 18.11 -19.41 20.72
N ASP A 139 17.81 -19.45 22.02
CA ASP A 139 18.11 -20.63 22.86
C ASP A 139 16.90 -21.56 23.12
N LEU A 140 15.74 -21.36 22.49
CA LEU A 140 14.53 -22.13 22.83
C LEU A 140 13.81 -22.82 21.65
N ILE A 141 14.38 -22.82 20.44
CA ILE A 141 13.76 -23.49 19.27
C ILE A 141 14.75 -24.45 18.60
N GLU A 142 15.37 -25.29 19.41
CA GLU A 142 15.86 -26.60 18.99
C GLU A 142 15.11 -27.61 19.83
N ILE A 143 13.98 -28.12 19.33
CA ILE A 143 13.40 -29.44 19.62
C ILE A 143 12.10 -29.54 18.80
N LYS A 144 12.00 -30.62 18.00
CA LYS A 144 10.88 -31.07 17.16
C LYS A 144 10.76 -30.48 15.76
N LYS A 145 11.77 -30.79 14.94
CA LYS A 145 11.49 -31.32 13.59
C LYS A 145 11.21 -32.83 13.74
N GLU A 146 10.09 -33.26 13.17
CA GLU A 146 9.79 -34.58 12.58
C GLU A 146 8.32 -34.93 12.80
N ALA A 147 7.53 -34.90 11.72
CA ALA A 147 6.80 -36.06 11.21
C ALA A 147 5.72 -35.66 10.17
N SER A 148 5.89 -36.23 8.97
CA SER A 148 4.85 -36.79 8.10
C SER A 148 4.14 -35.92 7.06
N ILE A 149 4.63 -36.13 5.83
CA ILE A 149 3.92 -36.13 4.53
C ILE A 149 3.09 -37.44 4.49
N ASP A 150 1.81 -37.49 4.07
CA ASP A 150 1.37 -37.71 2.68
C ASP A 150 -0.18 -37.60 2.52
N LYS A 151 -0.58 -37.00 1.39
CA LYS A 151 -1.66 -37.28 0.39
C LYS A 151 -2.95 -38.04 0.81
N GLU A 152 -4.16 -37.78 0.30
CA GLU A 152 -4.60 -37.41 -1.06
C GLU A 152 -6.13 -37.09 -1.10
N LYS A 153 -6.54 -36.18 -2.02
CA LYS A 153 -7.85 -36.05 -2.75
C LYS A 153 -9.14 -35.79 -1.92
N GLN A 154 -10.06 -34.88 -2.28
CA GLN A 154 -10.55 -34.57 -3.63
C GLN A 154 -11.37 -33.26 -3.65
N GLU A 155 -11.12 -32.43 -4.67
CA GLU A 155 -12.08 -31.59 -5.42
C GLU A 155 -12.94 -30.54 -4.69
N LEU A 156 -12.49 -29.28 -4.70
CA LEU A 156 -13.04 -28.22 -5.59
C LEU A 156 -12.40 -26.86 -5.30
N LYS A 157 -11.94 -26.22 -6.39
CA LYS A 157 -11.44 -24.84 -6.52
C LYS A 157 -10.06 -24.55 -5.90
N ASN A 158 -9.05 -25.09 -6.57
CA ASN A 158 -7.82 -24.35 -6.83
C ASN A 158 -8.16 -23.08 -7.62
N PHE A 159 -8.47 -21.98 -6.93
CA PHE A 159 -8.09 -20.66 -7.40
C PHE A 159 -6.77 -20.33 -6.70
N LEU A 160 -5.73 -20.37 -7.51
CA LEU A 160 -4.34 -20.23 -7.14
C LEU A 160 -3.99 -18.77 -7.41
N ILE A 161 -3.93 -17.94 -6.38
CA ILE A 161 -3.12 -16.71 -6.36
C ILE A 161 -2.55 -16.60 -4.95
N ASN A 162 -1.29 -16.19 -4.84
CA ASN A 162 -0.51 -16.00 -3.62
C ASN A 162 -1.14 -14.95 -2.68
N GLU A 163 -2.29 -15.25 -2.07
CA GLU A 163 -2.99 -14.33 -1.19
C GLU A 163 -2.61 -14.64 0.26
N GLU A 164 -2.00 -13.66 0.93
CA GLU A 164 -1.53 -13.80 2.30
C GLU A 164 -2.75 -13.92 3.23
N ALA A 165 -3.00 -15.12 3.76
CA ALA A 165 -4.02 -15.33 4.78
C ALA A 165 -3.46 -14.91 6.15
N ILE A 166 -3.97 -13.81 6.68
CA ILE A 166 -3.45 -13.18 7.90
C ILE A 166 -4.47 -13.36 9.03
N GLU A 167 -4.01 -13.79 10.20
CA GLU A 167 -4.87 -13.88 11.39
C GLU A 167 -5.38 -12.51 11.84
N ILE A 168 -6.64 -12.43 12.30
CA ILE A 168 -7.32 -11.17 12.61
C ILE A 168 -6.62 -10.33 13.68
N TYR A 169 -5.83 -10.92 14.57
CA TYR A 169 -5.12 -10.19 15.62
C TYR A 169 -3.85 -9.47 15.14
N LYS A 170 -3.43 -9.67 13.88
CA LYS A 170 -2.25 -9.00 13.29
C LYS A 170 -2.58 -7.58 12.83
N ASP A 171 -1.56 -6.91 12.27
CA ASP A 171 -1.69 -5.58 11.67
C ASP A 171 -2.24 -5.67 10.24
N PHE A 172 -3.31 -4.92 9.98
CA PHE A 172 -3.96 -4.79 8.69
C PHE A 172 -3.81 -3.39 8.08
N SER A 173 -2.93 -2.56 8.65
CA SER A 173 -2.59 -1.27 8.05
C SER A 173 -2.16 -1.46 6.60
N LEU A 174 -2.75 -0.68 5.69
CA LEU A 174 -2.52 -0.75 4.23
C LEU A 174 -2.95 -2.06 3.55
N LYS A 175 -3.71 -2.92 4.22
CA LYS A 175 -4.22 -4.16 3.62
C LYS A 175 -5.70 -4.02 3.27
N GLU A 176 -6.05 -4.44 2.08
CA GLU A 176 -7.46 -4.57 1.67
C GLU A 176 -7.93 -6.01 1.82
N PRO A 177 -9.12 -6.24 2.39
CA PRO A 177 -9.66 -7.57 2.51
C PRO A 177 -10.21 -8.02 1.15
N LYS A 178 -10.00 -9.29 0.84
CA LYS A 178 -10.56 -9.97 -0.33
C LYS A 178 -11.49 -11.10 0.06
N ALA A 179 -11.17 -11.80 1.13
CA ALA A 179 -12.05 -12.83 1.67
C ALA A 179 -11.82 -13.02 3.17
N ILE A 180 -12.82 -13.55 3.86
CA ILE A 180 -12.70 -14.07 5.22
C ILE A 180 -12.64 -15.59 5.16
N LYS A 181 -11.82 -16.16 6.02
CA LYS A 181 -11.71 -17.60 6.23
C LYS A 181 -11.94 -17.91 7.71
N LEU A 182 -12.96 -18.71 7.98
CA LEU A 182 -13.28 -19.21 9.30
C LEU A 182 -13.62 -20.70 9.17
N ASP A 183 -12.88 -21.56 9.88
CA ASP A 183 -12.91 -23.02 9.71
C ASP A 183 -12.72 -23.43 8.23
N SER A 184 -13.72 -24.11 7.65
CA SER A 184 -13.75 -24.56 6.25
C SER A 184 -14.45 -23.57 5.31
N ASN A 185 -14.98 -22.46 5.83
CA ASN A 185 -15.72 -21.49 5.03
C ASN A 185 -14.78 -20.38 4.57
N VAL A 186 -14.79 -20.13 3.25
CA VAL A 186 -14.14 -18.97 2.64
C VAL A 186 -15.23 -18.14 1.99
N ILE A 187 -15.30 -16.87 2.36
CA ILE A 187 -16.34 -15.94 1.90
C ILE A 187 -15.65 -14.71 1.34
N GLU A 188 -15.87 -14.43 0.07
CA GLU A 188 -15.34 -13.24 -0.60
C GLU A 188 -15.98 -11.98 -0.03
N VAL A 189 -15.19 -10.92 0.11
CA VAL A 189 -15.60 -9.61 0.60
C VAL A 189 -15.06 -8.52 -0.32
N GLU A 190 -15.84 -7.46 -0.53
CA GLU A 190 -15.44 -6.37 -1.44
C GLU A 190 -14.56 -5.33 -0.73
N ASN A 191 -14.88 -5.02 0.52
CA ASN A 191 -14.23 -4.00 1.35
C ASN A 191 -14.38 -4.31 2.85
N TRP A 192 -13.88 -3.42 3.71
CA TRP A 192 -13.94 -3.58 5.17
C TRP A 192 -15.37 -3.55 5.75
N ASP A 193 -16.27 -2.75 5.18
CA ASP A 193 -17.68 -2.71 5.62
C ASP A 193 -18.40 -4.03 5.31
N ASP A 194 -18.23 -4.55 4.08
CA ASP A 194 -18.76 -5.84 3.66
C ASP A 194 -18.17 -6.99 4.50
N LEU A 195 -16.88 -6.87 4.89
CA LEU A 195 -16.25 -7.79 5.83
C LEU A 195 -16.99 -7.81 7.18
N LEU A 196 -17.34 -6.65 7.75
CA LEU A 196 -18.10 -6.58 9.01
C LEU A 196 -19.47 -7.25 8.87
N VAL A 197 -20.22 -6.91 7.81
CA VAL A 197 -21.57 -7.44 7.57
C VAL A 197 -21.55 -8.95 7.38
N LYS A 198 -20.66 -9.46 6.52
CA LYS A 198 -20.52 -10.91 6.27
C LYS A 198 -20.02 -11.65 7.50
N THR A 199 -19.14 -11.04 8.29
CA THR A 199 -18.73 -11.62 9.58
C THR A 199 -19.92 -11.76 10.52
N ALA A 200 -20.70 -10.69 10.71
CA ALA A 200 -21.90 -10.74 11.55
C ALA A 200 -22.92 -11.80 11.08
N GLU A 201 -23.10 -11.93 9.77
CA GLU A 201 -23.97 -12.93 9.15
C GLU A 201 -23.49 -14.36 9.46
N VAL A 202 -22.21 -14.65 9.27
CA VAL A 202 -21.59 -15.97 9.55
C VAL A 202 -21.74 -16.33 11.02
N LEU A 203 -21.39 -15.39 11.91
CA LEU A 203 -21.48 -15.61 13.36
C LEU A 203 -22.93 -15.89 13.79
N THR A 204 -23.88 -15.15 13.24
CA THR A 204 -25.31 -15.32 13.56
C THR A 204 -25.90 -16.61 13.00
N LYS A 205 -25.48 -17.05 11.81
CA LYS A 205 -26.01 -18.26 11.17
C LYS A 205 -25.37 -19.54 11.72
N GLN A 206 -24.06 -19.56 11.88
CA GLN A 206 -23.30 -20.78 12.14
C GLN A 206 -22.86 -20.91 13.61
N TYR A 207 -22.62 -19.79 14.29
CA TYR A 207 -22.02 -19.76 15.63
C TYR A 207 -22.98 -19.23 16.72
N LYS A 208 -24.27 -19.06 16.43
CA LYS A 208 -25.29 -18.57 17.39
C LYS A 208 -25.25 -19.27 18.75
N LYS A 209 -24.99 -20.58 18.75
CA LYS A 209 -24.94 -21.41 19.97
C LYS A 209 -23.68 -21.17 20.80
N ASN A 210 -22.62 -20.60 20.21
CA ASN A 210 -21.35 -20.39 20.90
C ASN A 210 -21.40 -19.30 21.97
N LYS A 211 -22.30 -18.31 21.85
CA LYS A 211 -22.49 -17.25 22.87
C LYS A 211 -22.71 -17.84 24.27
N ASN A 212 -23.51 -18.91 24.33
CA ASN A 212 -23.86 -19.61 25.57
C ASN A 212 -22.95 -20.81 25.87
N SER A 213 -21.91 -21.04 25.07
CA SER A 213 -21.01 -22.18 25.26
C SER A 213 -19.99 -21.94 26.37
N ASN A 214 -19.54 -22.99 27.06
CA ASN A 214 -18.47 -22.93 28.06
C ASN A 214 -17.06 -22.89 27.44
N LYS A 215 -16.93 -22.47 26.18
CA LYS A 215 -15.63 -22.36 25.51
C LYS A 215 -14.78 -21.28 26.18
N SER A 216 -13.54 -21.64 26.49
CA SER A 216 -12.49 -20.70 26.92
C SER A 216 -11.81 -20.14 25.67
N MET A 217 -11.70 -18.81 25.57
CA MET A 217 -10.88 -18.17 24.54
C MET A 217 -9.41 -18.15 24.95
N LYS A 218 -8.52 -18.33 23.97
CA LYS A 218 -7.08 -18.08 24.16
C LYS A 218 -6.84 -16.59 24.39
N GLN A 219 -5.98 -16.24 25.35
CA GLN A 219 -5.55 -14.85 25.53
C GLN A 219 -4.55 -14.47 24.44
N ILE A 220 -5.07 -13.97 23.32
CA ILE A 220 -4.27 -13.41 22.23
C ILE A 220 -4.47 -11.90 22.26
N LYS A 221 -3.38 -11.14 22.44
CA LYS A 221 -3.43 -9.67 22.40
C LYS A 221 -3.35 -9.20 20.95
N PRO A 222 -4.33 -8.43 20.45
CA PRO A 222 -4.25 -7.80 19.13
C PRO A 222 -3.07 -6.82 19.04
N VAL A 223 -2.55 -6.61 17.83
CA VAL A 223 -1.52 -5.58 17.59
C VAL A 223 -2.15 -4.20 17.80
N GLU A 224 -1.62 -3.44 18.77
CA GLU A 224 -2.07 -2.09 19.11
C GLU A 224 -1.44 -1.05 18.14
N LYS A 225 -1.96 -0.96 16.92
CA LYS A 225 -1.55 0.05 15.92
C LYS A 225 -2.76 0.77 15.37
N LYS A 226 -2.74 2.10 15.41
CA LYS A 226 -3.85 2.94 14.92
C LYS A 226 -3.84 3.02 13.40
N SER A 227 -4.92 2.57 12.78
CA SER A 227 -5.25 2.78 11.37
C SER A 227 -6.76 2.58 11.17
N PRO A 228 -7.36 3.12 10.08
CA PRO A 228 -8.75 2.84 9.76
C PRO A 228 -9.03 1.34 9.64
N GLN A 229 -8.15 0.60 8.95
CA GLN A 229 -8.25 -0.85 8.75
C GLN A 229 -8.21 -1.61 10.08
N ASN A 230 -7.33 -1.21 11.00
CA ASN A 230 -7.27 -1.82 12.33
C ASN A 230 -8.49 -1.50 13.20
N SER A 231 -9.18 -0.38 12.94
CA SER A 231 -10.45 -0.05 13.63
C SER A 231 -11.58 -0.99 13.20
N PHE A 232 -11.66 -1.31 11.90
CA PHE A 232 -12.58 -2.35 11.40
C PHE A 232 -12.22 -3.72 11.98
N ARG A 233 -10.95 -4.09 11.97
CA ARG A 233 -10.44 -5.32 12.61
C ARG A 233 -10.83 -5.39 14.09
N ASP A 234 -10.70 -4.30 14.84
CA ASP A 234 -11.06 -4.27 16.27
C ASP A 234 -12.55 -4.53 16.47
N THR A 235 -13.39 -3.97 15.60
CA THR A 235 -14.83 -4.27 15.59
C THR A 235 -15.09 -5.76 15.30
N VAL A 236 -14.33 -6.38 14.39
CA VAL A 236 -14.39 -7.83 14.14
C VAL A 236 -13.97 -8.61 15.38
N ILE A 237 -12.90 -8.21 16.04
CA ILE A 237 -12.39 -8.84 17.26
C ILE A 237 -13.45 -8.79 18.37
N ASP A 238 -14.14 -7.66 18.54
CA ASP A 238 -15.24 -7.53 19.49
C ASP A 238 -16.39 -8.50 19.17
N MET A 239 -16.76 -8.62 17.88
CA MET A 239 -17.75 -9.60 17.43
C MET A 239 -17.29 -11.04 17.71
N LEU A 240 -16.05 -11.41 17.39
CA LEU A 240 -15.52 -12.76 17.64
C LEU A 240 -15.48 -13.08 19.14
N THR A 241 -15.16 -12.08 19.96
CA THR A 241 -15.14 -12.19 21.43
C THR A 241 -16.55 -12.49 21.96
N GLU A 242 -17.58 -11.81 21.45
CA GLU A 242 -18.97 -12.08 21.82
C GLU A 242 -19.39 -13.54 21.52
N TYR A 243 -18.90 -14.09 20.41
CA TYR A 243 -19.19 -15.46 19.97
C TYR A 243 -18.17 -16.50 20.44
N LYS A 244 -17.21 -16.13 21.31
CA LYS A 244 -16.18 -17.00 21.88
C LYS A 244 -15.36 -17.77 20.84
N ILE A 245 -15.00 -17.10 19.75
CA ILE A 245 -14.17 -17.64 18.67
C ILE A 245 -12.73 -17.18 18.88
N ASN A 246 -11.77 -18.11 18.76
CA ASN A 246 -10.37 -17.75 18.94
C ASN A 246 -9.85 -16.97 17.73
N PHE A 247 -9.00 -15.97 17.97
CA PHE A 247 -8.51 -15.09 16.91
C PHE A 247 -7.56 -15.78 15.91
N ASP A 248 -7.01 -16.95 16.24
CA ASP A 248 -6.22 -17.77 15.31
C ASP A 248 -7.07 -18.57 14.30
N GLU A 249 -8.36 -18.77 14.60
CA GLU A 249 -9.32 -19.47 13.74
C GLU A 249 -9.86 -18.54 12.63
N PHE A 250 -9.87 -17.23 12.86
CA PHE A 250 -10.34 -16.24 11.90
C PHE A 250 -9.17 -15.63 11.12
N LYS A 251 -9.18 -15.81 9.80
CA LYS A 251 -8.17 -15.27 8.89
C LYS A 251 -8.81 -14.37 7.85
N VAL A 252 -8.13 -13.28 7.53
CA VAL A 252 -8.49 -12.40 6.42
C VAL A 252 -7.49 -12.64 5.31
N ILE A 253 -8.00 -12.94 4.14
CA ILE A 253 -7.25 -13.03 2.89
C ILE A 253 -7.17 -11.62 2.33
N VAL A 254 -5.97 -11.10 2.13
CA VAL A 254 -5.74 -9.73 1.66
C VAL A 254 -5.31 -9.69 0.20
N LYS A 255 -5.58 -8.57 -0.47
CA LYS A 255 -5.11 -8.26 -1.83
C LYS A 255 -3.64 -7.89 -1.85
#